data_AF-A0A498NK84-F1
#
_entry.id   AF-A0A498NK84-F1
#
_cell.length_a   1.000
_cell.length_b   1.000
_cell.length_c   1.000
_cell.angle_alpha   90.00
_cell.angle_beta   90.00
_cell.angle_gamma   90.00
#
_symmetry.space_group_name_H-M   'P 1'
#
loop_
_entity.id
_entity.type
_entity.pdbx_description
1 polymer ?
#
loop_
_entity_poly.entity_id
_entity_poly.type
_entity_poly.pdbx_seq_one_letter_code
_entity_poly.pdbx_strand_id
1 'polypeptide(L)'
;MALEECKTEVTDIRLQKHYTLQMILQMSSAFVQTVQEARMTKVQEAYVPILDLHLRCGQNVLEVSLWRDEALSDLYVGDDVEITHLKAFLKESGKGKLNSSTYTTIKISQRKVDTDVVEIVGVSDGTDSLTLLSGDFEEFSVPASLYHGSVEELIESLPLKLEITHINKQVLDITFVHS
;
A
#
# COMPACT_ATOMS: atom_id res chain seq x y z
N MET A 1 21.56 12.08 -11.91
CA MET A 1 20.43 11.27 -11.43
C MET A 1 19.57 10.98 -12.64
N ALA A 2 19.70 9.81 -13.25
CA ALA A 2 18.91 9.44 -14.41
C ALA A 2 17.52 9.04 -13.91
N LEU A 3 16.48 9.74 -14.36
CA LEU A 3 15.10 9.28 -14.23
C LEU A 3 15.00 8.01 -15.09
N GLU A 4 14.89 6.83 -14.46
CA GLU A 4 14.49 5.64 -15.21
C GLU A 4 13.09 5.90 -15.75
N GLU A 5 13.00 6.04 -17.08
CA GLU A 5 11.73 6.21 -17.76
C GLU A 5 10.87 4.99 -17.48
N CYS A 6 9.71 5.21 -16.88
CA CYS A 6 8.66 4.21 -16.74
C CYS A 6 8.25 3.76 -18.14
N LYS A 7 8.83 2.64 -18.61
CA LYS A 7 8.46 2.05 -19.88
C LYS A 7 7.12 1.37 -19.71
N THR A 8 6.07 2.05 -20.15
CA THR A 8 4.82 1.36 -20.47
C THR A 8 5.06 0.60 -21.78
N GLU A 9 5.68 -0.57 -21.71
CA GLU A 9 5.82 -1.44 -22.88
C GLU A 9 4.45 -2.04 -23.18
N VAL A 10 3.74 -1.45 -24.14
CA VAL A 10 2.57 -2.07 -24.75
C VAL A 10 3.09 -3.20 -25.62
N THR A 11 2.99 -4.44 -25.16
CA THR A 11 3.38 -5.58 -25.99
C THR A 11 2.34 -5.78 -27.11
N ASP A 12 2.84 -5.87 -28.33
CA ASP A 12 2.18 -5.84 -29.63
C ASP A 12 0.85 -6.61 -29.74
N ILE A 13 -0.15 -5.94 -30.32
CA ILE A 13 -1.51 -6.44 -30.56
C ILE A 13 -1.53 -7.23 -31.87
N ARG A 14 -1.42 -8.56 -31.79
CA ARG A 14 -1.76 -9.41 -32.94
C ARG A 14 -3.27 -9.58 -33.04
N LEU A 15 -3.87 -8.85 -33.97
CA LEU A 15 -5.23 -9.06 -34.49
C LEU A 15 -5.37 -10.49 -35.02
N GLN A 16 -5.90 -11.40 -34.20
CA GLN A 16 -6.61 -12.57 -34.70
C GLN A 16 -8.10 -12.40 -34.38
N LYS A 17 -8.89 -12.40 -35.44
CA LYS A 17 -10.34 -12.25 -35.42
C LYS A 17 -10.92 -13.27 -34.44
N HIS A 18 -11.65 -12.78 -33.43
CA HIS A 18 -12.42 -13.52 -32.40
C HIS A 18 -11.82 -13.72 -31.01
N TYR A 19 -11.02 -12.81 -30.44
CA TYR A 19 -10.84 -12.78 -28.97
C TYR A 19 -10.68 -11.35 -28.45
N THR A 20 -11.29 -11.08 -27.29
CA THR A 20 -11.20 -9.81 -26.55
C THR A 20 -9.74 -9.39 -26.40
N LEU A 21 -9.38 -8.24 -26.96
CA LEU A 21 -8.03 -7.67 -26.89
C LEU A 21 -7.63 -7.43 -25.43
N GLN A 22 -6.86 -8.33 -24.83
CA GLN A 22 -6.17 -8.05 -23.58
C GLN A 22 -4.93 -7.25 -23.90
N MET A 23 -5.03 -5.92 -23.79
CA MET A 23 -3.84 -5.09 -23.68
C MET A 23 -3.21 -5.40 -22.33
N ILE A 24 -2.02 -6.01 -22.36
CA ILE A 24 -1.20 -6.30 -21.17
C ILE A 24 -0.26 -5.10 -21.03
N LEU A 25 -0.42 -4.36 -19.95
CA LEU A 25 0.52 -3.31 -19.57
C LEU A 25 1.42 -3.83 -18.45
N GLN A 26 2.73 -3.67 -18.66
CA GLN A 26 3.73 -3.88 -17.63
C GLN A 26 4.24 -2.52 -17.18
N MET A 27 4.27 -2.30 -15.86
CA MET A 27 4.82 -1.10 -15.25
C MET A 27 6.07 -1.47 -14.46
N SER A 28 7.22 -1.00 -14.93
CA SER A 28 8.55 -1.35 -14.39
C SER A 28 8.92 -0.59 -13.12
N SER A 29 8.35 0.59 -12.90
CA SER A 29 8.53 1.38 -11.68
C SER A 29 7.43 2.44 -11.61
N ALA A 30 6.62 2.39 -10.56
CA ALA A 30 5.67 3.43 -10.21
C ALA A 30 5.54 3.50 -8.70
N PHE A 31 5.28 4.69 -8.16
CA PHE A 31 5.01 4.83 -6.74
C PHE A 31 3.51 4.90 -6.49
N VAL A 32 3.07 4.29 -5.40
CA VAL A 32 1.70 4.33 -4.94
C VAL A 32 1.41 5.73 -4.42
N GLN A 33 0.60 6.50 -5.14
CA GLN A 33 0.28 7.88 -4.76
C GLN A 33 -0.90 7.94 -3.79
N THR A 34 -1.93 7.12 -4.01
CA THR A 34 -3.09 7.02 -3.11
C THR A 34 -3.59 5.59 -3.09
N VAL A 35 -4.05 5.13 -1.93
CA VAL A 35 -4.73 3.84 -1.75
C VAL A 35 -6.07 4.12 -1.06
N GLN A 36 -7.16 3.61 -1.62
CA GLN A 36 -8.46 3.62 -0.94
C GLN A 36 -8.61 2.35 -0.11
N GLU A 37 -9.44 2.37 0.92
CA GLU A 37 -9.76 1.16 1.67
C GLU A 37 -10.34 0.08 0.76
N ALA A 38 -9.88 -1.16 0.93
CA ALA A 38 -10.43 -2.31 0.21
C ALA A 38 -11.92 -2.46 0.53
N ARG A 39 -12.73 -2.65 -0.50
CA ARG A 39 -14.19 -2.80 -0.35
C ARG A 39 -14.70 -4.07 -1.03
N MET A 40 -15.76 -4.64 -0.49
CA MET A 40 -16.46 -5.75 -1.14
C MET A 40 -17.44 -5.22 -2.19
N THR A 41 -17.46 -5.85 -3.37
CA THR A 41 -18.42 -5.55 -4.43
C THR A 41 -19.08 -6.83 -4.92
N LYS A 42 -20.39 -6.76 -5.22
CA LYS A 42 -21.14 -7.91 -5.72
C LYS A 42 -20.94 -8.03 -7.24
N VAL A 43 -20.41 -9.16 -7.69
CA VAL A 43 -20.27 -9.53 -9.10
C VAL A 43 -21.04 -10.82 -9.33
N GLN A 44 -22.10 -10.74 -10.13
CA GLN A 44 -23.07 -11.84 -10.30
C GLN A 44 -23.57 -12.31 -8.93
N GLU A 45 -23.28 -13.55 -8.53
CA GLU A 45 -23.70 -14.14 -7.25
C GLU A 45 -22.59 -14.19 -6.18
N ALA A 46 -21.42 -13.57 -6.41
CA ALA A 46 -20.30 -13.57 -5.47
C ALA A 46 -19.92 -12.16 -5.03
N TYR A 47 -19.47 -12.02 -3.78
CA TYR A 47 -18.81 -10.81 -3.31
C TYR A 47 -17.30 -10.95 -3.52
N VAL A 48 -16.69 -9.94 -4.13
CA VAL A 48 -15.26 -9.90 -4.41
C VAL A 48 -14.66 -8.61 -3.87
N PRO A 49 -13.47 -8.66 -3.26
CA PRO A 49 -12.77 -7.44 -2.85
C PRO A 49 -12.25 -6.68 -4.07
N ILE A 50 -12.23 -5.36 -3.93
CA ILE A 50 -11.61 -4.43 -4.88
C ILE A 50 -10.85 -3.35 -4.11
N LEU A 51 -9.64 -3.05 -4.58
CA LEU A 51 -8.76 -2.01 -4.05
C LEU A 51 -8.49 -0.99 -5.15
N ASP A 52 -8.94 0.24 -4.93
CA ASP A 52 -8.78 1.34 -5.86
C ASP A 52 -7.55 2.18 -5.46
N LEU A 53 -6.64 2.41 -6.40
CA LEU A 53 -5.40 3.14 -6.14
C LEU A 53 -4.97 4.00 -7.34
N HIS A 54 -4.13 4.99 -7.06
CA HIS A 54 -3.47 5.78 -8.08
C HIS A 54 -1.98 5.50 -8.04
N LEU A 55 -1.43 5.14 -9.20
CA LEU A 55 0.01 4.99 -9.38
C LEU A 55 0.56 6.21 -10.10
N ARG A 56 1.63 6.79 -9.58
CA ARG A 56 2.38 7.81 -10.32
C ARG A 56 3.58 7.18 -11.00
N CYS A 57 3.65 7.39 -12.30
CA CYS A 57 4.70 6.93 -13.20
C CYS A 57 5.21 8.16 -13.96
N GLY A 58 6.34 8.71 -13.51
CA GLY A 58 6.84 10.00 -13.97
C GLY A 58 5.83 11.13 -13.73
N GLN A 59 5.40 11.80 -14.80
CA GLN A 59 4.39 12.88 -14.74
C GLN A 59 2.95 12.37 -14.84
N ASN A 60 2.74 11.09 -15.14
CA ASN A 60 1.43 10.51 -15.36
C ASN A 60 0.90 9.87 -14.08
N VAL A 61 -0.41 10.02 -13.85
CA VAL A 61 -1.13 9.33 -12.78
C VAL A 61 -2.12 8.37 -13.43
N LEU A 62 -2.01 7.10 -13.06
CA LEU A 62 -2.81 6.01 -13.60
C LEU A 62 -3.82 5.56 -12.55
N GLU A 63 -5.10 5.49 -12.93
CA GLU A 63 -6.16 4.92 -12.10
C GLU A 63 -6.15 3.40 -12.24
N VAL A 64 -6.00 2.68 -11.12
CA VAL A 64 -5.90 1.22 -11.08
C VAL A 64 -6.92 0.65 -10.10
N SER A 65 -7.64 -0.41 -10.49
CA SER A 65 -8.36 -1.29 -9.56
C SER A 65 -7.68 -2.65 -9.51
N LEU A 66 -7.31 -3.09 -8.33
CA LEU A 66 -6.96 -4.47 -8.06
C LEU A 66 -8.21 -5.21 -7.58
N TRP A 67 -8.39 -6.45 -8.03
CA TRP A 67 -9.57 -7.26 -7.76
C TRP A 67 -9.15 -8.56 -7.07
N ARG A 68 -10.06 -9.17 -6.30
CA ARG A 68 -9.84 -10.49 -5.69
C ARG A 68 -8.55 -10.51 -4.86
N ASP A 69 -7.68 -11.48 -5.05
CA ASP A 69 -6.49 -11.68 -4.24
C ASP A 69 -5.53 -10.48 -4.37
N GLU A 70 -5.44 -9.85 -5.55
CA GLU A 70 -4.61 -8.65 -5.71
C GLU A 70 -5.15 -7.47 -4.90
N ALA A 71 -6.46 -7.38 -4.66
CA ALA A 71 -7.05 -6.33 -3.83
C ALA A 71 -6.68 -6.45 -2.35
N LEU A 72 -6.18 -7.61 -1.92
CA LEU A 72 -5.72 -7.86 -0.55
C LEU A 72 -4.21 -7.61 -0.40
N SER A 73 -3.56 -7.08 -1.43
CA SER A 73 -2.14 -6.73 -1.38
C SER A 73 -1.91 -5.63 -0.35
N ASP A 74 -0.91 -5.84 0.48
CA ASP A 74 -0.48 -4.90 1.50
C ASP A 74 0.30 -3.74 0.87
N LEU A 75 -0.39 -2.81 0.22
CA LEU A 75 0.18 -1.67 -0.48
C LEU A 75 -0.05 -0.37 0.28
N TYR A 76 1.01 0.42 0.47
CA TYR A 76 0.94 1.70 1.15
C TYR A 76 1.34 2.86 0.27
N VAL A 77 0.86 4.05 0.62
CA VAL A 77 1.25 5.29 -0.06
C VAL A 77 2.76 5.48 0.07
N GLY A 78 3.42 5.70 -1.07
CA GLY A 78 4.85 5.88 -1.19
C GLY A 78 5.64 4.61 -1.50
N ASP A 79 5.00 3.43 -1.50
CA ASP A 79 5.66 2.20 -1.97
C ASP A 79 6.01 2.31 -3.46
N ASP A 80 7.23 1.91 -3.82
CA ASP A 80 7.63 1.70 -5.20
C ASP A 80 7.27 0.27 -5.61
N VAL A 81 6.51 0.17 -6.70
CA VAL A 81 5.90 -1.08 -7.14
C VAL A 81 6.14 -1.37 -8.62
N GLU A 82 6.22 -2.66 -8.91
CA GLU A 82 6.12 -3.26 -10.24
C GLU A 82 4.79 -4.01 -10.32
N ILE A 83 3.88 -3.55 -11.19
CA ILE A 83 2.61 -4.24 -11.45
C ILE A 83 2.56 -4.65 -12.91
N THR A 84 2.24 -5.93 -13.15
CA THR A 84 2.24 -6.51 -14.49
C THR A 84 0.85 -7.02 -14.89
N HIS A 85 0.65 -7.26 -16.20
CA HIS A 85 -0.56 -7.87 -16.76
C HIS A 85 -1.87 -7.18 -16.39
N LEU A 86 -1.83 -5.85 -16.27
CA LEU A 86 -3.03 -5.04 -16.11
C LEU A 86 -3.81 -4.98 -17.42
N LYS A 87 -5.14 -5.02 -17.33
CA LYS A 87 -6.06 -4.81 -18.46
C LYS A 87 -6.56 -3.38 -18.48
N ALA A 88 -6.43 -2.70 -19.61
CA ALA A 88 -7.09 -1.42 -19.79
C ALA A 88 -8.61 -1.58 -19.99
N PHE A 89 -9.35 -0.76 -19.27
CA PHE A 89 -10.77 -0.55 -19.44
C PHE A 89 -10.99 0.91 -19.83
N LEU A 90 -11.36 1.12 -21.09
CA LEU A 90 -11.67 2.46 -21.60
C LEU A 90 -13.14 2.75 -21.33
N LYS A 91 -13.41 3.81 -20.55
CA LYS A 91 -14.77 4.35 -20.47
C LYS A 91 -15.09 5.09 -21.77
N GLU A 92 -16.36 5.14 -22.15
CA GLU A 92 -16.84 5.90 -23.31
C GLU A 92 -16.45 7.39 -23.25
N SER A 93 -16.19 7.91 -22.05
CA SER A 93 -15.68 9.28 -21.80
C SER A 93 -14.21 9.50 -22.15
N GLY A 94 -13.50 8.49 -22.68
CA GLY A 94 -12.08 8.56 -23.01
C GLY A 94 -11.13 8.45 -21.80
N LYS A 95 -11.68 8.43 -20.57
CA LYS A 95 -10.89 8.18 -19.36
C LYS A 95 -10.68 6.66 -19.20
N GLY A 96 -9.44 6.23 -19.36
CA GLY A 96 -9.03 4.83 -19.16
C GLY A 96 -8.73 4.52 -17.70
N LYS A 97 -9.14 3.33 -17.25
CA LYS A 97 -8.77 2.75 -15.97
C LYS A 97 -8.08 1.41 -16.21
N LEU A 98 -7.09 1.06 -15.40
CA LEU A 98 -6.45 -0.24 -15.44
C LEU A 98 -7.06 -1.17 -14.38
N ASN A 99 -7.29 -2.43 -14.72
CA ASN A 99 -7.77 -3.44 -13.78
C ASN A 99 -6.76 -4.59 -13.68
N SER A 100 -6.64 -5.19 -12.50
CA SER A 100 -5.94 -6.47 -12.39
C SER A 100 -6.62 -7.55 -13.25
N SER A 101 -5.83 -8.55 -13.60
CA SER A 101 -6.26 -9.75 -14.30
C SER A 101 -5.84 -10.98 -13.52
N THR A 102 -6.32 -12.15 -13.95
CA THR A 102 -5.87 -13.44 -13.43
C THR A 102 -4.35 -13.67 -13.52
N TYR A 103 -3.63 -12.87 -14.32
CA TYR A 103 -2.18 -12.97 -14.48
C TYR A 103 -1.44 -11.79 -13.84
N THR A 104 -2.14 -10.90 -13.13
CA THR A 104 -1.50 -9.75 -12.51
C THR A 104 -0.55 -10.21 -11.42
N THR A 105 0.66 -9.67 -11.45
CA THR A 105 1.62 -9.80 -10.37
C THR A 105 1.92 -8.43 -9.80
N ILE A 106 2.10 -8.38 -8.48
CA ILE A 106 2.50 -7.16 -7.76
C ILE A 106 3.79 -7.48 -7.02
N LYS A 107 4.80 -6.66 -7.23
CA LYS A 107 6.07 -6.71 -6.51
C LYS A 107 6.34 -5.34 -5.95
N ILE A 108 6.62 -5.29 -4.65
CA ILE A 108 7.05 -4.08 -3.97
C ILE A 108 8.58 -4.05 -4.07
N SER A 109 9.09 -3.12 -4.88
CA SER A 109 10.53 -3.00 -5.13
C SER A 109 11.21 -2.20 -4.02
N GLN A 110 10.51 -1.21 -3.44
CA GLN A 110 10.96 -0.49 -2.27
C GLN A 110 9.76 -0.07 -1.41
N ARG A 111 9.86 -0.30 -0.09
CA ARG A 111 8.85 0.16 0.88
C ARG A 111 9.17 1.57 1.35
N LYS A 112 8.14 2.39 1.56
CA LYS A 112 8.30 3.66 2.28
C LYS A 112 8.39 3.39 3.78
N VAL A 113 9.59 3.52 4.30
CA VAL A 113 9.88 3.46 5.74
C VAL A 113 10.02 4.89 6.23
N ASP A 114 9.20 5.26 7.20
CA ASP A 114 9.24 6.57 7.85
C ASP A 114 9.85 6.42 9.25
N THR A 115 10.54 7.46 9.71
CA THR A 115 11.06 7.56 11.08
C THR A 115 10.58 8.89 11.65
N ASP A 116 9.74 8.81 12.68
CA ASP A 116 9.11 9.97 13.31
C ASP A 116 9.50 10.03 14.80
N VAL A 117 9.77 11.23 15.31
CA VAL A 117 9.85 11.45 16.76
C VAL A 117 8.47 11.85 17.25
N VAL A 118 7.83 10.96 18.01
CA VAL A 118 6.43 11.03 18.40
C VAL A 118 6.31 11.08 19.93
N GLU A 119 5.46 11.97 20.44
CA GLU A 119 5.04 11.95 21.83
C GLU A 119 3.85 10.97 21.98
N ILE A 120 4.07 9.92 22.75
CA ILE A 120 3.06 8.91 23.06
C ILE A 120 2.35 9.33 24.35
N VAL A 121 1.02 9.36 24.28
CA VAL A 121 0.12 9.80 25.35
C VAL A 121 -0.79 8.68 25.86
N GLY A 122 -0.82 7.54 25.16
CA GLY A 122 -1.60 6.38 25.54
C GLY A 122 -0.97 5.09 25.04
N VAL A 123 -1.22 4.00 25.76
CA VAL A 123 -0.76 2.66 25.41
C VAL A 123 -1.90 1.68 25.69
N SER A 124 -2.13 0.73 24.78
CA SER A 124 -3.09 -0.36 24.95
C SER A 124 -2.41 -1.68 24.65
N ASP A 125 -2.58 -2.65 25.55
CA ASP A 125 -2.15 -4.02 25.32
C ASP A 125 -3.14 -4.76 24.42
N GLY A 126 -2.63 -5.69 23.63
CA GLY A 126 -3.37 -6.56 22.73
C GLY A 126 -2.70 -7.92 22.66
N THR A 127 -3.43 -8.95 22.23
CA THR A 127 -2.95 -10.35 22.33
C THR A 127 -1.59 -10.59 21.69
N ASP A 128 -1.32 -9.98 20.53
CA ASP A 128 -0.09 -10.18 19.74
C ASP A 128 0.61 -8.85 19.39
N SER A 129 0.10 -7.73 19.89
CA SER A 129 0.59 -6.39 19.56
C SER A 129 0.26 -5.39 20.64
N LEU A 130 1.16 -4.45 20.85
CA LEU A 130 0.97 -3.25 21.66
C LEU A 130 0.55 -2.09 20.74
N THR A 131 -0.46 -1.32 21.14
CA THR A 131 -0.85 -0.09 20.41
C THR A 131 -0.35 1.13 21.17
N LEU A 132 0.40 2.00 20.48
CA LEU A 132 0.84 3.30 20.99
C LEU A 132 -0.04 4.41 20.38
N LEU A 133 -0.61 5.26 21.23
CA LEU A 133 -1.39 6.42 20.82
C LEU A 133 -0.53 7.68 20.92
N SER A 134 -0.35 8.36 19.79
CA SER A 134 0.35 9.64 19.73
C SER A 134 -0.50 10.81 20.22
N GLY A 135 0.14 11.94 20.55
CA GLY A 135 -0.54 13.19 20.91
C GLY A 135 -1.49 13.73 19.82
N ASP A 136 -1.25 13.37 18.55
CA ASP A 136 -2.10 13.73 17.40
C ASP A 136 -3.21 12.69 17.13
N PHE A 137 -3.43 11.75 18.05
CA PHE A 137 -4.42 10.67 17.95
C PHE A 137 -4.17 9.67 16.81
N GLU A 138 -2.94 9.60 16.29
CA GLU A 138 -2.53 8.49 15.43
C GLU A 138 -2.13 7.28 16.27
N GLU A 139 -2.55 6.10 15.83
CA GLU A 139 -2.23 4.81 16.45
C GLU A 139 -1.10 4.13 15.71
N PHE A 140 -0.11 3.65 16.47
CA PHE A 140 1.01 2.86 15.98
C PHE A 140 0.89 1.44 16.52
N SER A 141 0.91 0.45 15.63
CA SER A 141 0.86 -0.97 15.99
C SER A 141 2.27 -1.51 16.14
N VAL A 142 2.60 -1.96 17.34
CA VAL A 142 3.90 -2.52 17.70
C VAL A 142 3.76 -4.03 17.86
N PRO A 143 4.41 -4.84 17.02
CA PRO A 143 4.45 -6.29 17.21
C PRO A 143 4.97 -6.66 18.60
N ALA A 144 4.37 -7.67 19.24
CA ALA A 144 4.82 -8.15 20.57
C ALA A 144 6.29 -8.61 20.58
N SER A 145 6.89 -8.89 19.42
CA SER A 145 8.31 -9.20 19.29
C SER A 145 9.25 -8.01 19.50
N LEU A 146 8.76 -6.76 19.39
CA LEU A 146 9.59 -5.56 19.52
C LEU A 146 9.60 -4.97 20.93
N TYR A 147 8.60 -5.27 21.75
CA TYR A 147 8.52 -4.80 23.13
C TYR A 147 8.35 -5.97 24.09
N HIS A 148 9.33 -6.15 24.97
CA HIS A 148 9.36 -7.23 25.95
C HIS A 148 9.15 -6.76 27.40
N GLY A 149 8.96 -5.45 27.62
CA GLY A 149 8.69 -4.88 28.94
C GLY A 149 7.23 -5.05 29.35
N SER A 150 6.89 -4.60 30.56
CA SER A 150 5.50 -4.55 31.02
C SER A 150 4.79 -3.33 30.41
N VAL A 151 3.50 -3.48 30.10
CA VAL A 151 2.68 -2.37 29.59
C VAL A 151 2.42 -1.35 30.70
N GLU A 152 2.28 -1.81 31.94
CA GLU A 152 2.11 -0.97 33.12
C GLU A 152 3.29 0.00 33.30
N GLU A 153 4.53 -0.47 33.07
CA GLU A 153 5.73 0.37 33.13
C GLU A 153 5.71 1.52 32.09
N LEU A 154 5.18 1.25 30.88
CA LEU A 154 4.99 2.29 29.88
C LEU A 154 3.94 3.29 30.32
N ILE A 155 2.81 2.82 30.85
CA ILE A 155 1.72 3.67 31.32
C ILE A 155 2.20 4.63 32.42
N GLU A 156 3.01 4.13 33.35
CA GLU A 156 3.62 4.96 34.42
C GLU A 156 4.61 6.01 33.88
N SER A 157 5.16 5.77 32.69
CA SER A 157 6.14 6.65 32.04
C SER A 157 5.52 7.65 31.05
N LEU A 158 4.19 7.64 30.88
CA LEU A 158 3.51 8.55 29.96
C LEU A 158 3.45 10.00 30.52
N PRO A 159 3.53 11.03 29.65
CA PRO A 159 3.82 10.95 28.22
C PRO A 159 5.31 10.70 27.94
N LEU A 160 5.60 9.98 26.85
CA LEU A 160 6.96 9.57 26.48
C LEU A 160 7.29 9.92 25.03
N LYS A 161 8.51 10.41 24.79
CA LYS A 161 9.00 10.71 23.43
C LYS A 161 9.80 9.55 22.88
N LEU A 162 9.33 9.02 21.75
CA LEU A 162 9.96 7.90 21.05
C LEU A 162 10.34 8.32 19.64
N GLU A 163 11.45 7.81 19.17
CA GLU A 163 11.74 7.74 17.74
C GLU A 163 11.20 6.40 17.24
N ILE A 164 10.21 6.44 16.34
CA ILE A 164 9.50 5.28 15.83
C ILE A 164 9.82 5.13 14.35
N THR A 165 10.39 3.99 13.96
CA THR A 165 10.55 3.62 12.55
C THR A 165 9.40 2.69 12.15
N HIS A 166 8.67 3.02 11.10
CA HIS A 166 7.45 2.29 10.73
C HIS A 166 7.16 2.28 9.22
N ILE A 167 6.32 1.32 8.81
CA ILE A 167 5.65 1.31 7.50
C ILE A 167 4.16 1.45 7.77
N ASN A 168 3.53 2.55 7.33
CA ASN A 168 2.11 2.83 7.55
C ASN A 168 1.66 2.56 9.01
N LYS A 169 2.41 3.14 9.96
CA LYS A 169 2.18 3.02 11.41
C LYS A 169 2.32 1.60 12.00
N GLN A 170 2.70 0.60 11.19
CA GLN A 170 3.23 -0.66 11.70
C GLN A 170 4.70 -0.48 12.07
N VAL A 171 4.99 -0.59 13.35
CA VAL A 171 6.31 -0.29 13.91
C VAL A 171 7.29 -1.41 13.60
N LEU A 172 8.46 -1.01 13.11
CA LEU A 172 9.61 -1.87 12.84
C LEU A 172 10.69 -1.73 13.91
N ASP A 173 10.81 -0.54 14.50
CA ASP A 173 11.78 -0.26 15.55
C ASP A 173 11.33 0.92 16.44
N ILE A 174 11.76 0.91 17.70
CA ILE A 174 11.45 1.94 18.70
C ILE A 174 12.72 2.28 19.47
N THR A 175 13.05 3.57 19.53
CA THR A 175 14.14 4.08 20.37
C THR A 175 13.62 5.16 21.33
N PHE A 176 14.00 5.04 22.61
CA PHE A 176 13.69 6.05 23.63
C PHE A 176 14.57 7.28 23.43
N VAL A 177 13.94 8.43 23.18
CA VAL A 177 14.64 9.70 23.05
C VAL A 177 14.87 10.28 24.44
N HIS A 178 16.12 10.30 24.89
CA HIS A 178 16.49 10.95 26.13
C HIS A 178 16.60 12.45 25.88
N SER A 179 15.79 13.24 26.58
CA SER A 179 15.89 14.70 26.65
C SER A 179 17.11 15.15 27.45
#